data_AF-A0A0F4QXW8-F1
#
_entry.id   AF-A0A0F4QXW8-F1
#
_cell.length_a   1.000
_cell.length_b   1.000
_cell.length_c   1.000
_cell.angle_alpha   90.00
_cell.angle_beta   90.00
_cell.angle_gamma   90.00
#
_symmetry.space_group_name_H-M   'P 1'
#
loop_
_entity.id
_entity.type
_entity.pdbx_description
1 polymer ?
#
loop_
_entity_poly.entity_id
_entity_poly.type
_entity_poly.pdbx_seq_one_letter_code
_entity_poly.pdbx_strand_id
1 'polypeptide(L)'
;MGLQVKGTGRNLLVGISSDFSHAHGGLLLSEAVEELIYSNFLKQIMPKGVAAVHAVISTPILISENEHTAQLAQAALLVREPIARLGHFMAAQDFAMSEPAKRTLTTERIRLARIYGQFKNTDSQHQAIHQLLETVIKNNCQQFAFAKIMQIAHGSSTPSNIGLDGRWLDLSTASFVPLNADHQLCPYQLPFSQEHLVISEAVKDIVYHINKFIDPHFSGEPYLTAIEVHMSHFLHFYTKKAFGLPTVHLKNPSISKSEQFLTIWLMQRIARADKLIFANPLNTHEVHKQLDELCDAYFGDSDLAAHFHQVSVATYQSKYQQHISYKAFLTWSFIKGFRYLYLATIFFRGAVKFTINRTLDFTSVIEEYLSVSQWAFSETNNGKVIIIKTYELEIIYDIRSQRYSMQSQGVDRASSDSLSDLPILEQSLKLSAIGFDLADYYKTLCQKLELL
;
A
#
# COMPACT_ATOMS: atom_id res chain seq x y z
N MET A 1 -5.40 -26.64 -0.47
CA MET A 1 -5.62 -25.19 -0.23
C MET A 1 -7.06 -24.88 -0.62
N GLY A 2 -7.79 -24.15 0.22
CA GLY A 2 -9.17 -23.72 -0.12
C GLY A 2 -9.15 -22.45 -0.98
N LEU A 3 -10.27 -22.16 -1.64
CA LEU A 3 -10.53 -20.90 -2.34
C LEU A 3 -11.72 -20.20 -1.67
N GLN A 4 -11.68 -18.87 -1.57
CA GLN A 4 -12.82 -18.05 -1.15
C GLN A 4 -13.40 -17.33 -2.36
N VAL A 5 -14.72 -17.37 -2.51
CA VAL A 5 -15.44 -16.63 -3.56
C VAL A 5 -16.27 -15.52 -2.91
N LYS A 6 -16.04 -14.27 -3.31
CA LYS A 6 -16.79 -13.07 -2.91
C LYS A 6 -17.82 -12.74 -4.00
N GLY A 7 -18.98 -12.22 -3.61
CA GLY A 7 -20.09 -11.91 -4.54
C GLY A 7 -21.05 -13.06 -4.79
N THR A 8 -21.02 -14.13 -3.98
CA THR A 8 -21.90 -15.32 -4.14
C THR A 8 -23.36 -15.08 -3.77
N GLY A 9 -23.74 -13.85 -3.41
CA GLY A 9 -25.05 -13.50 -2.90
C GLY A 9 -25.16 -13.62 -1.37
N ARG A 10 -26.35 -13.31 -0.87
CA ARG A 10 -26.66 -13.27 0.55
C ARG A 10 -26.44 -14.63 1.24
N ASN A 11 -25.82 -14.60 2.42
CA ASN A 11 -25.61 -15.78 3.27
C ASN A 11 -26.10 -15.52 4.71
N LEU A 12 -25.95 -16.51 5.59
CA LEU A 12 -26.40 -16.43 6.99
C LEU A 12 -25.65 -15.40 7.85
N LEU A 13 -24.52 -14.88 7.37
CA LEU A 13 -23.71 -13.85 8.04
C LEU A 13 -24.13 -12.42 7.65
N VAL A 14 -25.14 -12.27 6.79
CA VAL A 14 -25.76 -10.96 6.55
C VAL A 14 -26.68 -10.63 7.73
N GLY A 15 -26.30 -9.59 8.46
CA GLY A 15 -27.02 -9.11 9.64
C GLY A 15 -28.35 -8.44 9.28
N ILE A 16 -29.21 -8.27 10.27
CA ILE A 16 -30.48 -7.52 10.10
C ILE A 16 -30.19 -6.04 9.83
N SER A 17 -29.13 -5.50 10.42
CA SER A 17 -28.69 -4.11 10.34
C SER A 17 -27.66 -3.84 9.24
N SER A 18 -27.37 -4.81 8.36
CA SER A 18 -26.44 -4.60 7.26
C SER A 18 -26.97 -3.51 6.32
N ASP A 19 -26.08 -2.60 5.92
CA ASP A 19 -26.42 -1.58 4.91
C ASP A 19 -26.80 -2.22 3.57
N PHE A 20 -27.41 -1.43 2.70
CA PHE A 20 -27.89 -1.92 1.40
C PHE A 20 -26.79 -2.60 0.58
N SER A 21 -25.61 -1.96 0.49
CA SER A 21 -24.46 -2.44 -0.27
C SER A 21 -23.90 -3.78 0.23
N HIS A 22 -24.10 -4.12 1.50
CA HIS A 22 -23.69 -5.41 2.06
C HIS A 22 -24.85 -6.40 2.25
N ALA A 23 -26.11 -5.95 2.16
CA ALA A 23 -27.29 -6.79 2.40
C ALA A 23 -27.58 -7.79 1.28
N HIS A 24 -27.32 -7.44 0.02
CA HIS A 24 -27.59 -8.33 -1.11
C HIS A 24 -26.48 -9.38 -1.34
N GLY A 25 -25.29 -9.18 -0.76
CA GLY A 25 -24.15 -10.10 -0.84
C GLY A 25 -23.53 -10.25 -2.25
N GLY A 26 -23.90 -9.36 -3.17
CA GLY A 26 -23.31 -9.24 -4.50
C GLY A 26 -22.06 -8.39 -4.47
N LEU A 27 -21.29 -8.42 -5.56
CA LEU A 27 -20.09 -7.62 -5.75
C LEU A 27 -20.17 -6.97 -7.13
N LEU A 28 -19.93 -5.66 -7.23
CA LEU A 28 -19.90 -4.98 -8.52
C LEU A 28 -18.65 -5.38 -9.30
N LEU A 29 -18.77 -5.48 -10.62
CA LEU A 29 -17.64 -5.79 -11.49
C LEU A 29 -16.54 -4.74 -11.37
N SER A 30 -16.89 -3.45 -11.29
CA SER A 30 -15.94 -2.36 -11.07
C SER A 30 -15.15 -2.53 -9.78
N GLU A 31 -15.83 -2.84 -8.67
CA GLU A 31 -15.18 -3.09 -7.37
C GLU A 31 -14.29 -4.34 -7.38
N ALA A 32 -14.71 -5.40 -8.08
CA ALA A 32 -13.92 -6.60 -8.25
C ALA A 32 -12.63 -6.33 -9.04
N VAL A 33 -12.72 -5.51 -10.10
CA VAL A 33 -11.57 -5.07 -10.89
C VAL A 33 -10.66 -4.13 -10.08
N GLU A 34 -11.21 -3.19 -9.32
CA GLU A 34 -10.45 -2.35 -8.36
C GLU A 34 -9.66 -3.23 -7.39
N GLU A 35 -10.31 -4.20 -6.74
CA GLU A 35 -9.67 -5.11 -5.79
C GLU A 35 -8.58 -5.98 -6.46
N LEU A 36 -8.79 -6.42 -7.71
CA LEU A 36 -7.78 -7.17 -8.47
C LEU A 36 -6.54 -6.32 -8.78
N ILE A 37 -6.72 -5.07 -9.23
CA ILE A 37 -5.62 -4.14 -9.53
C ILE A 37 -4.78 -3.90 -8.27
N TYR A 38 -5.43 -3.49 -7.17
CA TYR A 38 -4.72 -3.23 -5.91
C TYR A 38 -4.11 -4.49 -5.30
N SER A 39 -4.79 -5.65 -5.39
CA SER A 39 -4.25 -6.91 -4.88
C SER A 39 -2.93 -7.26 -5.56
N ASN A 40 -2.89 -7.21 -6.90
CA ASN A 40 -1.67 -7.56 -7.63
C ASN A 40 -0.54 -6.54 -7.44
N PHE A 41 -0.88 -5.25 -7.40
CA PHE A 41 0.08 -4.19 -7.14
C PHE A 41 0.66 -4.32 -5.71
N LEU A 42 -0.20 -4.32 -4.69
CA LEU A 42 0.23 -4.32 -3.29
C LEU A 42 0.95 -5.60 -2.90
N LYS A 43 0.59 -6.74 -3.51
CA LYS A 43 1.29 -8.01 -3.29
C LYS A 43 2.79 -7.93 -3.60
N GLN A 44 3.19 -7.11 -4.57
CA GLN A 44 4.60 -6.99 -4.98
C GLN A 44 5.41 -6.11 -4.03
N ILE A 45 4.77 -5.17 -3.35
CA ILE A 45 5.49 -4.08 -2.67
C ILE A 45 5.35 -4.12 -1.15
N MET A 46 4.22 -4.64 -0.66
CA MET A 46 3.92 -4.66 0.77
C MET A 46 4.78 -5.72 1.47
N PRO A 47 5.35 -5.45 2.66
CA PRO A 47 6.27 -6.36 3.34
C PRO A 47 5.69 -7.74 3.63
N LYS A 48 4.38 -7.83 3.88
CA LYS A 48 3.66 -9.10 4.10
C LYS A 48 2.83 -9.51 2.88
N GLY A 49 2.78 -8.68 1.84
CA GLY A 49 1.87 -8.83 0.72
C GLY A 49 0.41 -8.54 1.12
N VAL A 50 -0.52 -9.10 0.35
CA VAL A 50 -1.97 -8.97 0.55
C VAL A 50 -2.67 -10.27 0.14
N ALA A 51 -3.96 -10.35 0.49
CA ALA A 51 -4.99 -11.20 -0.12
C ALA A 51 -4.78 -11.46 -1.62
N ALA A 52 -4.20 -12.58 -2.05
CA ALA A 52 -4.08 -12.88 -3.48
C ALA A 52 -5.46 -13.06 -4.12
N VAL A 53 -5.79 -12.19 -5.08
CA VAL A 53 -6.94 -12.35 -5.96
C VAL A 53 -6.49 -13.14 -7.18
N HIS A 54 -7.18 -14.25 -7.46
CA HIS A 54 -6.84 -15.17 -8.54
C HIS A 54 -7.63 -14.90 -9.81
N ALA A 55 -8.90 -14.48 -9.68
CA ALA A 55 -9.77 -14.24 -10.81
C ALA A 55 -10.91 -13.29 -10.46
N VAL A 56 -11.36 -12.57 -11.48
CA VAL A 56 -12.65 -11.87 -11.51
C VAL A 56 -13.48 -12.50 -12.62
N ILE A 57 -14.69 -12.93 -12.29
CA ILE A 57 -15.61 -13.56 -13.23
C ILE A 57 -16.81 -12.62 -13.36
N SER A 58 -16.95 -12.00 -14.53
CA SER A 58 -18.14 -11.19 -14.83
C SER A 58 -19.36 -12.10 -14.95
N THR A 59 -20.51 -11.62 -14.49
CA THR A 59 -21.78 -12.34 -14.57
C THR A 59 -22.77 -11.57 -15.43
N PRO A 60 -23.80 -12.20 -16.01
CA PRO A 60 -24.88 -11.48 -16.70
C PRO A 60 -25.86 -10.81 -15.72
N ILE A 61 -25.65 -10.98 -14.41
CA ILE A 61 -26.53 -10.45 -13.37
C ILE A 61 -26.27 -8.96 -13.20
N LEU A 62 -27.34 -8.19 -13.10
CA LEU A 62 -27.29 -6.78 -12.75
C LEU A 62 -27.76 -6.60 -11.30
N ILE A 63 -27.01 -5.81 -10.54
CA ILE A 63 -27.33 -5.45 -9.15
C ILE A 63 -27.34 -3.92 -9.03
N SER A 64 -28.09 -3.40 -8.06
CA SER A 64 -28.15 -1.97 -7.80
C SER A 64 -26.83 -1.48 -7.19
N GLU A 65 -26.29 -0.38 -7.71
CA GLU A 65 -25.03 0.22 -7.22
C GLU A 65 -25.24 0.95 -5.88
N ASN A 66 -26.43 1.50 -5.63
CA ASN A 66 -26.75 2.15 -4.37
C ASN A 66 -28.26 2.13 -4.09
N GLU A 67 -28.64 2.31 -2.82
CA GLU A 67 -30.03 2.23 -2.36
C GLU A 67 -30.95 3.33 -2.92
N HIS A 68 -30.37 4.44 -3.39
CA HIS A 68 -31.09 5.66 -3.75
C HIS A 68 -31.24 5.88 -5.26
N THR A 69 -30.48 5.15 -6.08
CA THR A 69 -30.50 5.23 -7.53
C THR A 69 -30.91 3.86 -8.08
N ALA A 70 -31.84 3.88 -9.03
CA ALA A 70 -32.20 2.69 -9.80
C ALA A 70 -31.07 2.27 -10.79
N GLN A 71 -29.84 2.71 -10.56
CA GLN A 71 -28.72 2.42 -11.43
C GLN A 71 -28.28 0.97 -11.20
N LEU A 72 -28.40 0.19 -12.26
CA LEU A 72 -27.97 -1.19 -12.30
C LEU A 72 -26.56 -1.27 -12.86
N ALA A 73 -25.73 -2.09 -12.24
CA ALA A 73 -24.36 -2.36 -12.64
C ALA A 73 -24.10 -3.87 -12.67
N GLN A 74 -23.16 -4.28 -13.49
CA GLN A 74 -22.83 -5.69 -13.68
C GLN A 74 -22.22 -6.28 -12.41
N ALA A 75 -22.73 -7.43 -11.98
CA ALA A 75 -22.19 -8.17 -10.86
C ALA A 75 -21.01 -9.07 -11.29
N ALA A 76 -20.13 -9.37 -10.34
CA ALA A 76 -18.98 -10.25 -10.52
C ALA A 76 -18.80 -11.22 -9.35
N LEU A 77 -18.07 -12.30 -9.61
CA LEU A 77 -17.49 -13.15 -8.59
C LEU A 77 -15.99 -12.87 -8.51
N LEU A 78 -15.47 -12.68 -7.30
CA LEU A 78 -14.04 -12.51 -7.05
C LEU A 78 -13.51 -13.73 -6.32
N VAL A 79 -12.55 -14.42 -6.95
CA VAL A 79 -11.91 -15.63 -6.42
C VAL A 79 -10.58 -15.21 -5.77
N ARG A 80 -10.42 -15.49 -4.49
CA ARG A 80 -9.22 -15.14 -3.72
C ARG A 80 -8.80 -16.23 -2.75
N GLU A 81 -7.57 -16.16 -2.27
CA GLU A 81 -7.11 -17.05 -1.21
C GLU A 81 -7.83 -16.75 0.13
N PRO A 82 -8.13 -17.77 0.94
CA PRO A 82 -8.65 -17.57 2.29
C PRO A 82 -7.50 -17.19 3.24
N ILE A 83 -7.72 -16.15 4.06
CA ILE A 83 -6.78 -15.74 5.12
C ILE A 83 -7.48 -15.69 6.49
N ALA A 84 -6.75 -16.07 7.54
CA ALA A 84 -7.19 -15.87 8.92
C ALA A 84 -7.00 -14.41 9.30
N ARG A 85 -8.08 -13.75 9.76
CA ARG A 85 -8.11 -12.32 10.10
C ARG A 85 -8.15 -12.12 11.61
N LEU A 86 -7.78 -10.93 12.06
CA LEU A 86 -7.93 -10.51 13.47
C LEU A 86 -9.39 -10.68 13.93
N GLY A 87 -10.35 -10.30 13.09
CA GLY A 87 -11.78 -10.39 13.39
C GLY A 87 -12.29 -11.80 13.68
N HIS A 88 -11.60 -12.86 13.22
CA HIS A 88 -11.98 -14.24 13.60
C HIS A 88 -11.78 -14.52 15.10
N PHE A 89 -10.92 -13.75 15.78
CA PHE A 89 -10.59 -13.90 17.20
C PHE A 89 -11.32 -12.87 18.08
N MET A 90 -12.16 -12.03 17.49
CA MET A 90 -12.89 -10.96 18.16
C MET A 90 -14.39 -11.24 18.13
N ALA A 91 -15.15 -10.55 18.99
CA ALA A 91 -16.59 -10.62 18.97
C ALA A 91 -17.17 -9.70 17.88
N ALA A 92 -18.14 -10.19 17.10
CA ALA A 92 -18.87 -9.34 16.16
C ALA A 92 -19.99 -8.56 16.88
N GLN A 93 -19.63 -7.47 17.57
CA GLN A 93 -20.53 -6.75 18.49
C GLN A 93 -21.79 -6.20 17.79
N ASP A 94 -21.65 -5.72 16.55
CA ASP A 94 -22.76 -5.14 15.78
C ASP A 94 -23.54 -6.17 14.94
N PHE A 95 -23.18 -7.45 15.02
CA PHE A 95 -23.85 -8.49 14.23
C PHE A 95 -25.16 -8.95 14.88
N ALA A 96 -26.27 -8.44 14.33
CA ALA A 96 -27.61 -8.91 14.68
C ALA A 96 -28.01 -10.12 13.80
N MET A 97 -28.00 -11.32 14.38
CA MET A 97 -28.42 -12.55 13.70
C MET A 97 -29.87 -12.49 13.23
N SER A 98 -30.09 -12.83 11.96
CA SER A 98 -31.44 -13.11 11.42
C SER A 98 -32.04 -14.39 12.02
N GLU A 99 -33.36 -14.56 11.97
CA GLU A 99 -34.02 -15.77 12.47
C GLU A 99 -33.48 -17.08 11.86
N PRO A 100 -33.22 -17.18 10.54
CA PRO A 100 -32.55 -18.33 9.96
C PRO A 100 -31.15 -18.57 10.52
N ALA A 101 -30.39 -17.49 10.75
CA ALA A 101 -29.04 -17.55 11.32
C ALA A 101 -29.07 -18.06 12.77
N LYS A 102 -30.00 -17.58 13.61
CA LYS A 102 -30.14 -18.04 15.01
C LYS A 102 -30.39 -19.55 15.14
N ARG A 103 -31.06 -20.16 14.16
CA ARG A 103 -31.34 -21.60 14.13
C ARG A 103 -30.13 -22.45 13.74
N THR A 104 -29.14 -21.85 13.07
CA THR A 104 -28.06 -22.59 12.40
C THR A 104 -26.68 -22.27 12.98
N LEU A 105 -26.44 -21.01 13.33
CA LEU A 105 -25.16 -20.52 13.83
C LEU A 105 -25.09 -20.64 15.35
N THR A 106 -23.91 -20.97 15.86
CA THR A 106 -23.62 -20.91 17.29
C THR A 106 -23.50 -19.46 17.75
N THR A 107 -23.84 -19.19 19.01
CA THR A 107 -23.62 -17.86 19.59
C THR A 107 -22.14 -17.47 19.61
N GLU A 108 -21.86 -16.18 19.52
CA GLU A 108 -20.48 -15.64 19.55
C GLU A 108 -19.72 -16.10 20.80
N ARG A 109 -20.38 -16.16 21.95
CA ARG A 109 -19.79 -16.66 23.20
C ARG A 109 -19.29 -18.10 23.06
N ILE A 110 -20.08 -18.98 22.46
CA ILE A 110 -19.71 -20.39 22.26
C ILE A 110 -18.60 -20.50 21.21
N ARG A 111 -18.70 -19.75 20.11
CA ARG A 111 -17.68 -19.70 19.05
C ARG A 111 -16.32 -19.31 19.63
N LEU A 112 -16.27 -18.20 20.38
CA LEU A 112 -15.03 -17.70 20.97
C LEU A 112 -14.52 -18.63 22.07
N ALA A 113 -15.38 -19.17 22.93
CA ALA A 113 -14.97 -20.18 23.92
C ALA A 113 -14.34 -21.42 23.25
N ARG A 114 -14.85 -21.83 22.07
CA ARG A 114 -14.27 -22.93 21.30
C ARG A 114 -12.92 -22.56 20.69
N ILE A 115 -12.77 -21.36 20.12
CA ILE A 115 -11.51 -20.89 19.54
C ILE A 115 -10.44 -20.79 20.63
N TYR A 116 -10.72 -20.02 21.69
CA TYR A 116 -9.75 -19.80 22.77
C TYR A 116 -9.52 -21.07 23.62
N GLY A 117 -10.54 -21.93 23.73
CA GLY A 117 -10.42 -23.23 24.39
C GLY A 117 -9.42 -24.18 23.72
N GLN A 118 -9.04 -23.96 22.45
CA GLN A 118 -7.98 -24.75 21.79
C GLN A 118 -6.59 -24.48 22.36
N PHE A 119 -6.40 -23.35 23.05
CA PHE A 119 -5.13 -22.99 23.69
C PHE A 119 -5.11 -23.31 25.19
N LYS A 120 -6.18 -23.92 25.70
CA LYS A 120 -6.29 -24.34 27.09
C LYS A 120 -5.64 -25.73 27.19
N ASN A 121 -4.65 -25.90 28.07
CA ASN A 121 -4.10 -27.19 28.56
C ASN A 121 -2.61 -27.52 28.34
N THR A 122 -1.68 -26.57 28.26
CA THR A 122 -0.23 -26.82 28.50
C THR A 122 0.55 -25.49 28.63
N ASP A 123 1.68 -25.49 29.35
CA ASP A 123 2.62 -24.36 29.39
C ASP A 123 3.13 -23.98 27.98
N SER A 124 3.27 -24.98 27.10
CA SER A 124 3.62 -24.78 25.69
C SER A 124 2.55 -24.01 24.91
N GLN A 125 1.27 -24.13 25.26
CA GLN A 125 0.19 -23.36 24.64
C GLN A 125 0.15 -21.91 25.12
N HIS A 126 0.51 -21.63 26.37
CA HIS A 126 0.67 -20.25 26.82
C HIS A 126 1.80 -19.56 26.04
N GLN A 127 2.96 -20.22 25.93
CA GLN A 127 4.05 -19.71 25.08
C GLN A 127 3.62 -19.51 23.62
N ALA A 128 2.77 -20.39 23.07
CA ALA A 128 2.24 -20.23 21.72
C ALA A 128 1.35 -18.99 21.56
N ILE A 129 0.56 -18.61 22.58
CA ILE A 129 -0.22 -17.36 22.57
C ILE A 129 0.72 -16.15 22.54
N HIS A 130 1.77 -16.16 23.38
CA HIS A 130 2.78 -15.09 23.38
C HIS A 130 3.42 -14.94 21.99
N GLN A 131 3.90 -16.04 21.41
CA GLN A 131 4.52 -16.06 20.08
C GLN A 131 3.55 -15.61 18.97
N LEU A 132 2.29 -16.02 19.05
CA LEU A 132 1.25 -15.60 18.11
C LEU A 132 1.06 -14.08 18.17
N LEU A 133 0.85 -13.51 19.37
CA LEU A 133 0.67 -12.07 19.54
C LEU A 133 1.88 -11.28 19.08
N GLU A 134 3.10 -11.69 19.45
CA GLU A 134 4.33 -11.06 18.97
C GLU A 134 4.44 -11.07 17.45
N THR A 135 4.13 -12.22 16.82
CA THR A 135 4.18 -12.36 15.37
C THR A 135 3.13 -11.50 14.68
N VAL A 136 1.89 -11.50 15.18
CA VAL A 136 0.78 -10.70 14.67
C VAL A 136 1.12 -9.21 14.76
N ILE A 137 1.58 -8.75 15.93
CA ILE A 137 1.94 -7.35 16.18
C ILE A 137 3.08 -6.93 15.26
N LYS A 138 4.18 -7.68 15.25
CA LYS A 138 5.36 -7.36 14.43
C LYS A 138 4.99 -7.28 12.94
N ASN A 139 4.25 -8.27 12.44
CA ASN A 139 3.89 -8.32 11.03
C ASN A 139 2.97 -7.16 10.62
N ASN A 140 1.95 -6.88 11.43
CA ASN A 140 1.03 -5.77 11.17
C ASN A 140 1.72 -4.41 11.31
N CYS A 141 2.58 -4.21 12.33
CA CYS A 141 3.33 -2.97 12.47
C CYS A 141 4.27 -2.75 11.26
N GLN A 142 4.93 -3.81 10.80
CA GLN A 142 5.78 -3.74 9.60
C GLN A 142 4.98 -3.34 8.36
N GLN A 143 3.80 -3.94 8.17
CA GLN A 143 2.91 -3.67 7.05
C GLN A 143 2.40 -2.22 7.07
N PHE A 144 1.83 -1.77 8.19
CA PHE A 144 1.28 -0.43 8.33
C PHE A 144 2.36 0.67 8.33
N ALA A 145 3.53 0.43 8.92
CA ALA A 145 4.63 1.39 8.86
C ALA A 145 5.12 1.58 7.41
N PHE A 146 5.27 0.50 6.65
CA PHE A 146 5.59 0.59 5.22
C PHE A 146 4.52 1.37 4.46
N ALA A 147 3.24 1.00 4.67
CA ALA A 147 2.12 1.66 4.02
C ALA A 147 2.10 3.16 4.31
N LYS A 148 2.34 3.54 5.57
CA LYS A 148 2.39 4.94 6.01
C LYS A 148 3.50 5.72 5.30
N ILE A 149 4.71 5.17 5.23
CA ILE A 149 5.86 5.80 4.56
C ILE A 149 5.63 5.94 3.04
N MET A 150 5.04 4.90 2.43
CA MET A 150 4.75 4.88 0.99
C MET A 150 3.41 5.53 0.63
N GLN A 151 2.70 6.09 1.62
CA GLN A 151 1.43 6.78 1.46
C GLN A 151 0.34 5.93 0.84
N ILE A 152 0.21 4.70 1.35
CA ILE A 152 -0.77 3.71 0.92
C ILE A 152 -1.83 3.60 2.01
N ALA A 153 -3.02 4.12 1.74
CA ALA A 153 -4.19 3.93 2.58
C ALA A 153 -4.89 2.62 2.21
N HIS A 154 -5.34 1.86 3.21
CA HIS A 154 -6.27 0.75 2.99
C HIS A 154 -7.69 1.27 2.73
N GLY A 155 -8.07 2.36 3.41
CA GLY A 155 -9.37 3.02 3.27
C GLY A 155 -10.54 2.26 3.91
N SER A 156 -10.29 1.11 4.54
CA SER A 156 -11.31 0.33 5.27
C SER A 156 -10.65 -0.58 6.30
N SER A 157 -9.66 -0.04 7.01
CA SER A 157 -8.88 -0.77 8.02
C SER A 157 -9.76 -1.17 9.21
N THR A 158 -10.25 -2.40 9.20
CA THR A 158 -10.99 -3.02 10.29
C THR A 158 -10.38 -4.38 10.62
N PRO A 159 -10.59 -4.93 11.83
CA PRO A 159 -10.04 -6.24 12.17
C PRO A 159 -10.49 -7.37 11.22
N SER A 160 -11.63 -7.22 10.54
CA SER A 160 -12.09 -8.20 9.54
C SER A 160 -11.34 -8.14 8.21
N ASN A 161 -10.61 -7.05 7.94
CA ASN A 161 -9.87 -6.82 6.71
C ASN A 161 -8.35 -7.04 6.87
N ILE A 162 -7.90 -7.27 8.11
CA ILE A 162 -6.48 -7.42 8.46
C ILE A 162 -6.16 -8.86 8.88
N GLY A 163 -5.20 -9.48 8.19
CA GLY A 163 -4.70 -10.82 8.44
C GLY A 163 -3.88 -10.94 9.73
N LEU A 164 -3.92 -12.12 10.35
CA LEU A 164 -3.01 -12.44 11.46
C LEU A 164 -1.53 -12.40 11.04
N ASP A 165 -1.26 -12.69 9.77
CA ASP A 165 0.08 -12.64 9.17
C ASP A 165 0.46 -11.23 8.66
N GLY A 166 -0.40 -10.24 8.87
CA GLY A 166 -0.22 -8.86 8.44
C GLY A 166 -0.65 -8.58 7.00
N ARG A 167 -1.16 -9.56 6.25
CA ARG A 167 -1.71 -9.31 4.90
C ARG A 167 -3.03 -8.56 4.97
N TRP A 168 -3.21 -7.60 4.07
CA TRP A 168 -4.47 -6.86 3.91
C TRP A 168 -5.42 -7.54 2.93
N LEU A 169 -6.69 -7.15 2.95
CA LEU A 169 -7.77 -7.76 2.19
C LEU A 169 -8.88 -6.71 1.97
N ASP A 170 -9.78 -6.95 1.01
CA ASP A 170 -10.90 -6.02 0.72
C ASP A 170 -10.36 -4.64 0.30
N LEU A 171 -9.55 -4.66 -0.76
CA LEU A 171 -8.74 -3.54 -1.25
C LEU A 171 -9.46 -2.62 -2.25
N SER A 172 -10.78 -2.74 -2.41
CA SER A 172 -11.56 -1.83 -3.28
C SER A 172 -11.56 -0.37 -2.79
N THR A 173 -11.22 -0.16 -1.52
CA THR A 173 -11.04 1.17 -0.92
C THR A 173 -9.58 1.60 -0.83
N ALA A 174 -8.63 0.77 -1.23
CA ALA A 174 -7.23 1.13 -1.16
C ALA A 174 -6.93 2.33 -2.05
N SER A 175 -5.96 3.15 -1.66
CA SER A 175 -5.54 4.32 -2.42
C SER A 175 -4.12 4.68 -2.09
N PHE A 176 -3.40 5.22 -3.05
CA PHE A 176 -2.30 6.10 -2.73
C PHE A 176 -2.86 7.46 -2.33
N VAL A 177 -2.20 8.11 -1.38
CA VAL A 177 -2.58 9.42 -0.88
C VAL A 177 -1.40 10.37 -1.04
N PRO A 178 -1.64 11.67 -1.31
CA PRO A 178 -0.60 12.69 -1.31
C PRO A 178 -0.06 12.97 0.10
N LEU A 179 1.17 13.51 0.15
CA LEU A 179 1.73 14.13 1.34
C LEU A 179 0.92 15.37 1.67
N ASN A 180 0.88 15.74 2.95
CA ASN A 180 0.15 16.89 3.48
C ASN A 180 -1.39 16.75 3.46
N ALA A 181 -1.93 15.54 3.33
CA ALA A 181 -3.36 15.30 3.52
C ALA A 181 -3.61 14.03 4.34
N ASP A 182 -4.46 14.16 5.35
CA ASP A 182 -4.98 13.01 6.09
C ASP A 182 -6.29 12.56 5.45
N HIS A 183 -6.20 11.52 4.62
CA HIS A 183 -7.33 11.04 3.83
C HIS A 183 -8.26 10.17 4.65
N GLN A 184 -9.56 10.45 4.53
CA GLN A 184 -10.62 9.64 5.09
C GLN A 184 -11.67 9.46 4.00
N LEU A 185 -12.02 8.20 3.69
CA LEU A 185 -12.99 7.93 2.62
C LEU A 185 -14.42 8.23 3.07
N CYS A 186 -14.77 7.89 4.31
CA CYS A 186 -16.06 8.25 4.89
C CYS A 186 -15.94 8.57 6.40
N PRO A 187 -16.86 9.37 6.97
CA PRO A 187 -16.75 9.87 8.35
C PRO A 187 -16.61 8.80 9.45
N TYR A 188 -17.03 7.56 9.18
CA TYR A 188 -17.02 6.46 10.15
C TYR A 188 -15.77 5.57 10.06
N GLN A 189 -14.88 5.82 9.11
CA GLN A 189 -13.62 5.08 8.96
C GLN A 189 -12.46 5.83 9.62
N LEU A 190 -11.41 5.12 10.01
CA LEU A 190 -10.20 5.77 10.50
C LEU A 190 -9.56 6.59 9.35
N PRO A 191 -9.08 7.81 9.63
CA PRO A 191 -8.27 8.54 8.67
C PRO A 191 -6.94 7.80 8.46
N PHE A 192 -6.30 8.04 7.32
CA PHE A 192 -5.04 7.40 6.90
C PHE A 192 -3.98 7.40 8.00
N SER A 193 -3.80 8.54 8.68
CA SER A 193 -2.80 8.70 9.73
C SER A 193 -3.00 7.73 10.91
N GLN A 194 -4.22 7.24 11.11
CA GLN A 194 -4.69 6.44 12.24
C GLN A 194 -5.01 4.98 11.88
N GLU A 195 -4.96 4.55 10.62
CA GLU A 195 -5.35 3.18 10.24
C GLU A 195 -4.64 2.08 11.03
N HIS A 196 -3.36 2.30 11.37
CA HIS A 196 -2.55 1.40 12.19
C HIS A 196 -3.09 1.16 13.62
N LEU A 197 -3.96 2.02 14.14
CA LEU A 197 -4.55 1.88 15.48
C LEU A 197 -5.43 0.64 15.61
N VAL A 198 -5.94 0.12 14.49
CA VAL A 198 -6.69 -1.14 14.42
C VAL A 198 -5.93 -2.32 15.07
N ILE A 199 -4.59 -2.28 15.07
CA ILE A 199 -3.76 -3.30 15.71
C ILE A 199 -3.95 -3.26 17.23
N SER A 200 -3.92 -2.06 17.82
CA SER A 200 -4.05 -1.88 19.27
C SER A 200 -5.44 -2.24 19.76
N GLU A 201 -6.47 -1.91 18.99
CA GLU A 201 -7.85 -2.27 19.26
C GLU A 201 -8.02 -3.80 19.22
N ALA A 202 -7.52 -4.45 18.16
CA ALA A 202 -7.59 -5.89 18.04
C ALA A 202 -6.83 -6.62 19.17
N VAL A 203 -5.66 -6.12 19.56
CA VAL A 203 -4.88 -6.71 20.66
C VAL A 203 -5.61 -6.59 21.99
N LYS A 204 -6.22 -5.44 22.29
CA LYS A 204 -7.03 -5.26 23.52
C LYS A 204 -8.18 -6.26 23.58
N ASP A 205 -8.88 -6.45 22.46
CA ASP A 205 -9.98 -7.40 22.37
C ASP A 205 -9.50 -8.85 22.49
N ILE A 206 -8.39 -9.21 21.84
CA ILE A 206 -7.81 -10.56 21.97
C ILE A 206 -7.39 -10.83 23.41
N VAL A 207 -6.71 -9.88 24.06
CA VAL A 207 -6.32 -9.96 25.48
C VAL A 207 -7.54 -10.11 26.39
N TYR A 208 -8.63 -9.38 26.14
CA TYR A 208 -9.88 -9.54 26.87
C TYR A 208 -10.40 -10.98 26.79
N HIS A 209 -10.38 -11.59 25.59
CA HIS A 209 -10.88 -12.95 25.40
C HIS A 209 -9.92 -14.02 25.97
N ILE A 210 -8.60 -13.80 25.92
CA ILE A 210 -7.62 -14.63 26.63
C ILE A 210 -7.94 -14.63 28.13
N ASN A 211 -8.12 -13.45 28.73
CA ASN A 211 -8.48 -13.31 30.14
C ASN A 211 -9.79 -14.01 30.50
N LYS A 212 -10.77 -13.93 29.61
CA LYS A 212 -12.09 -14.52 29.82
C LYS A 212 -12.12 -16.05 29.76
N PHE A 213 -11.31 -16.67 28.89
CA PHE A 213 -11.44 -18.08 28.57
C PHE A 213 -10.23 -18.96 28.98
N ILE A 214 -9.05 -18.35 29.09
CA ILE A 214 -7.77 -19.05 29.27
C ILE A 214 -7.15 -18.70 30.62
N ASP A 215 -6.68 -17.45 30.78
CA ASP A 215 -5.91 -17.00 31.95
C ASP A 215 -6.34 -15.59 32.37
N PRO A 216 -7.09 -15.42 33.48
CA PRO A 216 -7.61 -14.13 33.93
C PRO A 216 -6.54 -13.15 34.44
N HIS A 217 -5.27 -13.55 34.50
CA HIS A 217 -4.14 -12.72 34.89
C HIS A 217 -3.25 -12.32 33.71
N PHE A 218 -3.67 -12.62 32.47
CA PHE A 218 -2.90 -12.31 31.28
C PHE A 218 -2.82 -10.80 31.03
N SER A 219 -1.62 -10.23 31.10
CA SER A 219 -1.39 -8.80 30.91
C SER A 219 -1.25 -8.41 29.43
N GLY A 220 -2.04 -7.42 29.01
CA GLY A 220 -1.96 -6.83 27.67
C GLY A 220 -0.86 -5.76 27.50
N GLU A 221 -0.37 -5.18 28.60
CA GLU A 221 0.54 -4.03 28.56
C GLU A 221 1.82 -4.26 27.74
N PRO A 222 2.55 -5.39 27.89
CA PRO A 222 3.76 -5.63 27.10
C PRO A 222 3.51 -5.60 25.59
N TYR A 223 2.32 -6.02 25.15
CA TYR A 223 1.94 -6.06 23.74
C TYR A 223 1.57 -4.69 23.19
N LEU A 224 0.91 -3.86 23.99
CA LEU A 224 0.62 -2.48 23.61
C LEU A 224 1.92 -1.67 23.49
N THR A 225 2.85 -1.83 24.44
CA THR A 225 4.19 -1.25 24.32
C THR A 225 4.93 -1.78 23.10
N ALA A 226 4.83 -3.08 22.80
CA ALA A 226 5.46 -3.68 21.62
C ALA A 226 4.93 -3.08 20.30
N ILE A 227 3.65 -2.72 20.21
CA ILE A 227 3.08 -2.05 19.03
C ILE A 227 3.79 -0.71 18.80
N GLU A 228 3.92 0.13 19.83
CA GLU A 228 4.57 1.43 19.73
C GLU A 228 6.04 1.30 19.31
N VAL A 229 6.76 0.38 19.94
CA VAL A 229 8.17 0.10 19.63
C VAL A 229 8.34 -0.41 18.20
N HIS A 230 7.51 -1.37 17.76
CA HIS A 230 7.60 -1.91 16.41
C HIS A 230 7.18 -0.89 15.34
N MET A 231 6.11 -0.13 15.56
CA MET A 231 5.71 0.94 14.65
C MET A 231 6.81 1.97 14.49
N SER A 232 7.38 2.48 15.59
CA SER A 232 8.49 3.43 15.57
C SER A 232 9.70 2.87 14.82
N HIS A 233 10.09 1.62 15.14
CA HIS A 233 11.20 0.94 14.49
C HIS A 233 11.02 0.81 12.97
N PHE A 234 9.83 0.36 12.52
CA PHE A 234 9.59 0.14 11.10
C PHE A 234 9.39 1.46 10.33
N LEU A 235 8.80 2.50 10.94
CA LEU A 235 8.72 3.83 10.32
C LEU A 235 10.14 4.35 10.05
N HIS A 236 11.02 4.25 11.04
CA HIS A 236 12.43 4.62 10.91
C HIS A 236 13.13 3.79 9.83
N PHE A 237 12.91 2.47 9.82
CA PHE A 237 13.52 1.55 8.85
C PHE A 237 13.13 1.88 7.40
N TYR A 238 11.85 2.19 7.15
CA TYR A 238 11.33 2.42 5.81
C TYR A 238 11.50 3.85 5.31
N THR A 239 11.73 4.84 6.18
CA THR A 239 11.82 6.26 5.79
C THR A 239 12.76 6.52 4.60
N LYS A 240 13.92 5.86 4.56
CA LYS A 240 14.86 5.94 3.42
C LYS A 240 14.21 5.65 2.07
N LYS A 241 13.26 4.72 2.03
CA LYS A 241 12.57 4.30 0.81
C LYS A 241 11.71 5.43 0.21
N ALA A 242 11.12 6.29 1.04
CA ALA A 242 10.38 7.46 0.54
C ALA A 242 11.26 8.41 -0.29
N PHE A 243 12.56 8.47 0.03
CA PHE A 243 13.56 9.23 -0.73
C PHE A 243 14.24 8.40 -1.82
N GLY A 244 13.77 7.18 -2.12
CA GLY A 244 14.36 6.28 -3.11
C GLY A 244 15.67 5.60 -2.68
N LEU A 245 16.12 5.80 -1.44
CA LEU A 245 17.32 5.15 -0.91
C LEU A 245 17.04 3.67 -0.57
N PRO A 246 18.01 2.77 -0.75
CA PRO A 246 17.92 1.39 -0.28
C PRO A 246 17.74 1.29 1.24
N THR A 247 16.87 0.38 1.70
CA THR A 247 16.68 0.08 3.12
C THR A 247 17.81 -0.79 3.65
N VAL A 248 18.91 -0.17 4.09
CA VAL A 248 20.04 -0.84 4.75
C VAL A 248 20.06 -0.49 6.25
N HIS A 249 20.41 -1.45 7.11
CA HIS A 249 20.61 -1.13 8.53
C HIS A 249 21.94 -0.42 8.73
N LEU A 250 21.90 0.84 9.17
CA LEU A 250 23.07 1.64 9.48
C LEU A 250 23.34 1.53 10.99
N LYS A 251 24.55 1.09 11.37
CA LYS A 251 24.92 0.88 12.79
C LYS A 251 25.53 2.14 13.45
N ASN A 252 25.51 3.28 12.77
CA ASN A 252 26.19 4.51 13.23
C ASN A 252 25.23 5.41 14.05
N PRO A 253 25.52 5.67 15.34
CA PRO A 253 24.66 6.51 16.19
C PRO A 253 24.45 7.95 15.70
N SER A 254 25.43 8.57 15.03
CA SER A 254 25.25 9.92 14.49
C SER A 254 24.26 9.93 13.34
N ILE A 255 24.27 8.87 12.52
CA ILE A 255 23.33 8.68 11.41
C ILE A 255 21.92 8.39 11.92
N SER A 256 21.79 7.69 13.06
CA SER A 256 20.48 7.44 13.67
C SER A 256 19.71 8.72 13.98
N LYS A 257 20.39 9.81 14.39
CA LYS A 257 19.75 11.12 14.60
C LYS A 257 19.19 11.70 13.30
N SER A 258 19.95 11.58 12.20
CA SER A 258 19.53 12.08 10.89
C SER A 258 18.40 11.24 10.31
N GLU A 259 18.44 9.91 10.45
CA GLU A 259 17.31 9.05 10.09
C GLU A 259 16.05 9.37 10.91
N GLN A 260 16.21 9.65 12.20
CA GLN A 260 15.11 10.06 13.07
C GLN A 260 14.53 11.41 12.64
N PHE A 261 15.38 12.38 12.29
CA PHE A 261 14.96 13.67 11.76
C PHE A 261 14.11 13.49 10.49
N LEU A 262 14.61 12.71 9.51
CA LEU A 262 13.87 12.45 8.26
C LEU A 262 12.52 11.77 8.54
N THR A 263 12.50 10.84 9.49
CA THR A 263 11.28 10.13 9.89
C THR A 263 10.25 11.10 10.47
N ILE A 264 10.67 11.96 11.40
CA ILE A 264 9.80 12.98 12.01
C ILE A 264 9.31 13.97 10.96
N TRP A 265 10.21 14.46 10.09
CA TRP A 265 9.90 15.39 9.01
C TRP A 265 8.82 14.82 8.07
N LEU A 266 8.90 13.53 7.74
CA LEU A 266 7.93 12.84 6.89
C LEU A 266 6.61 12.59 7.62
N MET A 267 6.67 12.14 8.88
CA MET A 267 5.48 11.92 9.70
C MET A 267 4.68 13.20 9.93
N GLN A 268 5.35 14.35 10.12
CA GLN A 268 4.68 15.65 10.25
C GLN A 268 3.90 16.03 8.99
N ARG A 269 4.35 15.60 7.80
CA ARG A 269 3.64 15.85 6.54
C ARG A 269 2.48 14.89 6.32
N ILE A 270 2.65 13.64 6.72
CA ILE A 270 1.56 12.65 6.69
C ILE A 270 0.47 13.02 7.71
N ALA A 271 0.85 13.52 8.88
CA ALA A 271 -0.05 13.79 10.00
C ALA A 271 -0.63 15.22 10.01
N ARG A 272 -0.49 16.01 8.94
CA ARG A 272 -1.15 17.33 8.84
C ARG A 272 -2.66 17.15 8.71
N ALA A 273 -3.30 17.04 9.87
CA ALA A 273 -4.72 16.80 10.10
C ALA A 273 -5.65 17.96 9.68
N ASP A 274 -5.10 19.08 9.20
CA ASP A 274 -5.87 20.31 9.01
C ASP A 274 -6.78 20.29 7.77
N LYS A 275 -6.59 19.32 6.86
CA LYS A 275 -7.42 19.14 5.67
C LYS A 275 -7.77 17.68 5.50
N LEU A 276 -8.89 17.28 6.10
CA LEU A 276 -9.55 16.03 5.75
C LEU A 276 -10.06 16.13 4.31
N ILE A 277 -9.43 15.40 3.38
CA ILE A 277 -9.80 15.43 1.97
C ILE A 277 -10.76 14.27 1.68
N PHE A 278 -12.03 14.61 1.45
CA PHE A 278 -12.99 13.70 0.84
C PHE A 278 -12.72 13.62 -0.67
N ALA A 279 -12.25 12.46 -1.12
CA ALA A 279 -11.98 12.00 -2.49
C ALA A 279 -12.36 12.93 -3.67
N ASN A 280 -11.52 13.90 -3.98
CA ASN A 280 -11.39 14.46 -5.33
C ASN A 280 -10.11 13.89 -5.99
N PRO A 281 -10.06 13.71 -7.32
CA PRO A 281 -8.84 13.28 -8.01
C PRO A 281 -7.67 14.18 -7.63
N LEU A 282 -6.51 13.57 -7.43
CA LEU A 282 -5.28 14.28 -7.14
C LEU A 282 -4.97 15.29 -8.24
N ASN A 283 -4.86 16.57 -7.88
CA ASN A 283 -4.34 17.59 -8.79
C ASN A 283 -2.84 17.35 -8.98
N THR A 284 -2.37 17.31 -10.21
CA THR A 284 -0.93 17.20 -10.56
C THR A 284 -0.08 18.24 -9.82
N HIS A 285 -0.64 19.42 -9.54
CA HIS A 285 -0.01 20.45 -8.71
C HIS A 285 0.46 19.96 -7.33
N GLU A 286 -0.33 19.13 -6.64
CA GLU A 286 0.07 18.60 -5.32
C GLU A 286 1.25 17.63 -5.43
N VAL A 287 1.35 16.91 -6.54
CA VAL A 287 2.50 16.04 -6.81
C VAL A 287 3.74 16.86 -7.13
N HIS A 288 3.64 17.92 -7.95
CA HIS A 288 4.77 18.82 -8.19
C HIS A 288 5.30 19.45 -6.90
N LYS A 289 4.44 19.83 -5.97
CA LYS A 289 4.87 20.34 -4.66
C LYS A 289 5.67 19.30 -3.86
N GLN A 290 5.26 18.03 -3.88
CA GLN A 290 6.01 16.94 -3.24
C GLN A 290 7.35 16.67 -3.93
N LEU A 291 7.38 16.79 -5.26
CA LEU A 291 8.62 16.69 -6.03
C LEU A 291 9.58 17.82 -5.64
N ASP A 292 9.09 19.04 -5.42
CA ASP A 292 9.93 20.15 -4.97
C ASP A 292 10.51 19.88 -3.57
N GLU A 293 9.75 19.28 -2.66
CA GLU A 293 10.26 18.85 -1.35
C GLU A 293 11.30 17.70 -1.47
N LEU A 294 11.10 16.76 -2.39
CA LEU A 294 12.11 15.74 -2.71
C LEU A 294 13.37 16.40 -3.29
N CYS A 295 13.21 17.39 -4.17
CA CYS A 295 14.33 18.15 -4.73
C CYS A 295 15.08 18.91 -3.64
N ASP A 296 14.38 19.57 -2.71
CA ASP A 296 15.02 20.24 -1.58
C ASP A 296 15.87 19.27 -0.76
N ALA A 297 15.41 18.03 -0.55
CA ALA A 297 16.22 17.01 0.13
C ALA A 297 17.52 16.64 -0.62
N TYR A 298 17.49 16.62 -1.96
CA TYR A 298 18.64 16.22 -2.77
C TYR A 298 19.60 17.37 -3.12
N PHE A 299 19.06 18.59 -3.27
CA PHE A 299 19.73 19.72 -3.90
C PHE A 299 19.72 21.00 -3.06
N GLY A 300 18.88 21.06 -2.03
CA GLY A 300 18.74 22.24 -1.20
C GLY A 300 19.90 22.43 -0.23
N ASP A 301 19.87 23.57 0.44
CA ASP A 301 20.75 23.90 1.58
C ASP A 301 19.99 23.86 2.90
N SER A 302 18.82 23.20 2.93
CA SER A 302 17.95 23.10 4.09
C SER A 302 18.44 22.06 5.11
N ASP A 303 17.89 22.10 6.32
CA ASP A 303 18.13 21.04 7.32
C ASP A 303 17.76 19.65 6.78
N LEU A 304 16.69 19.58 5.96
CA LEU A 304 16.29 18.36 5.28
C LEU A 304 17.41 17.84 4.38
N ALA A 305 18.01 18.72 3.56
CA ALA A 305 19.10 18.36 2.68
C ALA A 305 20.34 17.88 3.46
N ALA A 306 20.70 18.58 4.54
CA ALA A 306 21.83 18.22 5.38
C ALA A 306 21.66 16.83 6.03
N HIS A 307 20.47 16.55 6.59
CA HIS A 307 20.18 15.25 7.18
C HIS A 307 20.07 14.14 6.12
N PHE A 308 19.45 14.41 4.98
CA PHE A 308 19.40 13.48 3.85
C PHE A 308 20.80 13.13 3.36
N HIS A 309 21.68 14.12 3.19
CA HIS A 309 23.06 13.94 2.75
C HIS A 309 23.83 13.00 3.68
N GLN A 310 23.72 13.16 5.00
CA GLN A 310 24.38 12.27 5.95
C GLN A 310 23.92 10.82 5.81
N VAL A 311 22.60 10.60 5.68
CA VAL A 311 22.01 9.26 5.53
C VAL A 311 22.40 8.64 4.19
N SER A 312 22.41 9.41 3.11
CA SER A 312 22.76 8.92 1.77
C SER A 312 24.25 8.60 1.64
N VAL A 313 25.16 9.43 2.19
CA VAL A 313 26.60 9.11 2.27
C VAL A 313 26.84 7.83 3.06
N ALA A 314 26.23 7.68 4.24
CA ALA A 314 26.40 6.49 5.07
C ALA A 314 25.85 5.23 4.36
N THR A 315 24.70 5.35 3.68
CA THR A 315 24.12 4.28 2.87
C THR A 315 25.07 3.87 1.74
N TYR A 316 25.60 4.85 1.00
CA TYR A 316 26.55 4.63 -0.08
C TYR A 316 27.83 3.93 0.40
N GLN A 317 28.46 4.45 1.46
CA GLN A 317 29.69 3.89 2.02
C GLN A 317 29.50 2.46 2.53
N SER A 318 28.32 2.14 3.08
CA SER A 318 28.06 0.82 3.65
C SER A 318 27.99 -0.33 2.63
N LYS A 319 27.60 -0.04 1.38
CA LYS A 319 27.24 -1.10 0.41
C LYS A 319 27.61 -0.82 -1.05
N TYR A 320 27.78 0.43 -1.45
CA TYR A 320 27.82 0.83 -2.87
C TYR A 320 29.14 1.47 -3.32
N GLN A 321 29.95 1.98 -2.40
CA GLN A 321 31.18 2.72 -2.70
C GLN A 321 32.19 1.96 -3.57
N GLN A 322 32.21 0.63 -3.50
CA GLN A 322 33.12 -0.20 -4.29
C GLN A 322 32.63 -0.46 -5.72
N HIS A 323 31.39 -0.08 -6.06
CA HIS A 323 30.72 -0.53 -7.28
C HIS A 323 30.32 0.61 -8.21
N ILE A 324 29.96 1.77 -7.67
CA ILE A 324 29.42 2.91 -8.42
C ILE A 324 29.92 4.21 -7.79
N SER A 325 29.90 5.31 -8.54
CA SER A 325 30.22 6.63 -7.99
C SER A 325 29.10 7.12 -7.07
N TYR A 326 29.40 8.07 -6.19
CA TYR A 326 28.37 8.67 -5.34
C TYR A 326 27.32 9.44 -6.16
N LYS A 327 27.75 10.12 -7.23
CA LYS A 327 26.83 10.77 -8.18
C LYS A 327 25.86 9.76 -8.79
N ALA A 328 26.36 8.63 -9.30
CA ALA A 328 25.52 7.58 -9.86
C ALA A 328 24.53 6.99 -8.85
N PHE A 329 24.96 6.83 -7.59
CA PHE A 329 24.10 6.40 -6.49
C PHE A 329 22.97 7.40 -6.21
N LEU A 330 23.27 8.70 -6.18
CA LEU A 330 22.26 9.74 -6.00
C LEU A 330 21.29 9.82 -7.18
N THR A 331 21.77 9.80 -8.42
CA THR A 331 20.92 9.77 -9.62
C THR A 331 19.97 8.58 -9.60
N TRP A 332 20.49 7.39 -9.29
CA TRP A 332 19.67 6.18 -9.14
C TRP A 332 18.59 6.32 -8.05
N SER A 333 18.98 6.82 -6.87
CA SER A 333 18.08 6.99 -5.74
C SER A 333 17.01 8.04 -6.04
N PHE A 334 17.39 9.14 -6.69
CA PHE A 334 16.47 10.19 -7.11
C PHE A 334 15.42 9.66 -8.09
N ILE A 335 15.84 8.94 -9.14
CA ILE A 335 14.91 8.31 -10.09
C ILE A 335 13.90 7.40 -9.36
N LYS A 336 14.35 6.62 -8.37
CA LYS A 336 13.46 5.77 -7.58
C LYS A 336 12.46 6.57 -6.73
N GLY A 337 12.93 7.56 -5.99
CA GLY A 337 12.07 8.43 -5.17
C GLY A 337 11.04 9.17 -6.02
N PHE A 338 11.48 9.65 -7.19
CA PHE A 338 10.63 10.33 -8.17
C PHE A 338 9.50 9.42 -8.67
N ARG A 339 9.80 8.16 -9.04
CA ARG A 339 8.76 7.17 -9.42
C ARG A 339 7.76 6.93 -8.29
N TYR A 340 8.22 6.83 -7.05
CA TYR A 340 7.34 6.56 -5.92
C TYR A 340 6.34 7.70 -5.66
N LEU A 341 6.74 8.96 -5.88
CA LEU A 341 5.82 10.09 -5.77
C LEU A 341 4.78 10.10 -6.88
N TYR A 342 5.18 9.79 -8.12
CA TYR A 342 4.24 9.72 -9.23
C TYR A 342 3.26 8.55 -9.16
N LEU A 343 3.57 7.47 -8.42
CA LEU A 343 2.57 6.42 -8.18
C LEU A 343 1.31 6.94 -7.53
N ALA A 344 1.41 8.00 -6.73
CA ALA A 344 0.24 8.57 -6.07
C ALA A 344 -0.78 9.12 -7.06
N THR A 345 -0.36 9.66 -8.21
CA THR A 345 -1.33 10.14 -9.23
C THR A 345 -2.03 8.99 -9.93
N ILE A 346 -1.30 7.90 -10.19
CA ILE A 346 -1.78 6.76 -10.96
C ILE A 346 -2.69 5.86 -10.11
N PHE A 347 -2.23 5.51 -8.91
CA PHE A 347 -2.93 4.64 -7.97
C PHE A 347 -3.72 5.43 -6.93
N PHE A 348 -4.07 6.68 -7.23
CA PHE A 348 -5.13 7.35 -6.50
C PHE A 348 -6.45 6.65 -6.81
N ARG A 349 -7.22 6.27 -5.79
CA ARG A 349 -8.49 5.57 -5.99
C ARG A 349 -9.43 6.28 -6.95
N GLY A 350 -9.50 7.60 -6.89
CA GLY A 350 -10.32 8.38 -7.82
C GLY A 350 -9.90 8.22 -9.29
N ALA A 351 -8.59 8.14 -9.57
CA ALA A 351 -8.06 7.92 -10.91
C ALA A 351 -8.35 6.50 -11.39
N VAL A 352 -8.08 5.49 -10.55
CA VAL A 352 -8.38 4.08 -10.84
C VAL A 352 -9.86 3.88 -11.15
N LYS A 353 -10.75 4.38 -10.29
CA LYS A 353 -12.19 4.30 -10.48
C LYS A 353 -12.65 5.03 -11.74
N PHE A 354 -12.07 6.21 -12.03
CA PHE A 354 -12.37 6.95 -13.26
C PHE A 354 -12.00 6.16 -14.52
N THR A 355 -10.82 5.51 -14.55
CA THR A 355 -10.41 4.66 -15.67
C THR A 355 -11.34 3.47 -15.84
N ILE A 356 -11.64 2.75 -14.74
CA ILE A 356 -12.50 1.56 -14.75
C ILE A 356 -13.91 1.91 -15.25
N ASN A 357 -14.47 3.04 -14.82
CA ASN A 357 -15.81 3.46 -15.22
C ASN A 357 -15.93 3.90 -16.69
N ARG A 358 -14.81 4.15 -17.38
CA ARG A 358 -14.79 4.61 -18.77
C ARG A 358 -14.30 3.55 -19.76
N THR A 359 -13.79 2.41 -19.29
CA THR A 359 -13.34 1.32 -20.15
C THR A 359 -14.44 0.29 -20.39
N LEU A 360 -14.41 -0.34 -21.57
CA LEU A 360 -15.12 -1.59 -21.84
C LEU A 360 -14.17 -2.79 -21.86
N ASP A 361 -12.86 -2.53 -21.86
CA ASP A 361 -11.81 -3.53 -21.86
C ASP A 361 -11.08 -3.49 -20.52
N PHE A 362 -11.60 -4.26 -19.56
CA PHE A 362 -10.98 -4.39 -18.24
C PHE A 362 -9.64 -5.10 -18.31
N THR A 363 -9.44 -6.03 -19.26
CA THR A 363 -8.20 -6.80 -19.39
C THR A 363 -7.03 -5.88 -19.70
N SER A 364 -7.15 -5.02 -20.72
CA SER A 364 -6.09 -4.07 -21.07
C SER A 364 -5.80 -3.09 -19.94
N VAL A 365 -6.83 -2.60 -19.24
CA VAL A 365 -6.65 -1.70 -18.09
C VAL A 365 -5.91 -2.41 -16.94
N ILE A 366 -6.27 -3.65 -16.63
CA ILE A 366 -5.57 -4.45 -15.61
C ILE A 366 -4.10 -4.63 -15.99
N GLU A 367 -3.82 -5.08 -17.22
CA GLU A 367 -2.46 -5.31 -17.72
C GLU A 367 -1.61 -4.03 -17.67
N GLU A 368 -2.20 -2.87 -17.95
CA GLU A 368 -1.50 -1.60 -17.89
C GLU A 368 -1.15 -1.19 -16.46
N TYR A 369 -2.09 -1.29 -15.51
CA TYR A 369 -1.79 -1.06 -14.09
C TYR A 369 -0.72 -2.03 -13.57
N LEU A 370 -0.75 -3.30 -14.01
CA LEU A 370 0.29 -4.27 -13.66
C LEU A 370 1.65 -3.87 -14.23
N SER A 371 1.71 -3.45 -15.49
CA SER A 371 2.96 -2.98 -16.12
C SER A 371 3.55 -1.78 -15.38
N VAL A 372 2.72 -0.78 -15.04
CA VAL A 372 3.14 0.39 -14.27
C VAL A 372 3.62 -0.02 -12.87
N SER A 373 2.96 -0.96 -12.21
CA SER A 373 3.39 -1.49 -10.91
C SER A 373 4.80 -2.07 -10.95
N GLN A 374 5.06 -2.92 -11.96
CA GLN A 374 6.34 -3.58 -12.15
C GLN A 374 7.43 -2.56 -12.51
N TRP A 375 7.10 -1.57 -13.33
CA TRP A 375 8.00 -0.47 -13.65
C TRP A 375 8.38 0.35 -12.42
N ALA A 376 7.41 0.84 -11.65
CA ALA A 376 7.65 1.76 -10.55
C ALA A 376 8.43 1.14 -9.38
N PHE A 377 8.33 -0.18 -9.20
CA PHE A 377 9.09 -0.92 -8.19
C PHE A 377 10.18 -1.81 -8.76
N SER A 378 10.45 -1.71 -10.06
CA SER A 378 11.58 -2.41 -10.67
C SER A 378 12.86 -2.04 -9.92
N GLU A 379 13.56 -3.07 -9.46
CA GLU A 379 14.89 -2.95 -8.91
C GLU A 379 15.92 -2.84 -10.04
N THR A 380 17.17 -2.56 -9.68
CA THR A 380 18.25 -2.51 -10.67
C THR A 380 18.48 -3.89 -11.27
N ASN A 381 18.39 -4.02 -12.59
CA ASN A 381 18.78 -5.24 -13.29
C ASN A 381 20.16 -5.02 -13.92
N ASN A 382 21.19 -5.73 -13.44
CA ASN A 382 22.57 -5.58 -13.94
C ASN A 382 23.10 -4.14 -13.93
N GLY A 383 22.72 -3.35 -12.92
CA GLY A 383 23.12 -1.93 -12.82
C GLY A 383 22.33 -0.97 -13.71
N LYS A 384 21.24 -1.42 -14.32
CA LYS A 384 20.35 -0.60 -15.14
C LYS A 384 19.05 -0.28 -14.41
N VAL A 385 18.60 0.96 -14.54
CA VAL A 385 17.37 1.50 -13.96
C VAL A 385 16.44 1.90 -15.09
N ILE A 386 15.24 1.34 -15.11
CA ILE A 386 14.24 1.70 -16.10
C ILE A 386 13.59 3.02 -15.65
N ILE A 387 13.76 4.06 -16.47
CA ILE A 387 13.15 5.38 -16.27
C ILE A 387 11.74 5.40 -16.84
N ILE A 388 11.57 4.96 -18.08
CA ILE A 388 10.26 4.83 -18.75
C ILE A 388 10.23 3.49 -19.47
N LYS A 389 9.08 2.83 -19.42
CA LYS A 389 8.82 1.64 -20.21
C LYS A 389 7.38 1.65 -20.71
N THR A 390 7.24 1.75 -22.02
CA THR A 390 6.00 1.56 -22.76
C THR A 390 6.20 0.41 -23.76
N TYR A 391 5.17 0.10 -24.55
CA TYR A 391 5.29 -0.86 -25.65
C TYR A 391 6.24 -0.37 -26.76
N GLU A 392 6.34 0.94 -26.96
CA GLU A 392 7.10 1.56 -28.05
C GLU A 392 8.47 2.09 -27.60
N LEU A 393 8.65 2.35 -26.30
CA LEU A 393 9.77 3.12 -25.78
C LEU A 393 10.30 2.53 -24.46
N GLU A 394 11.60 2.29 -24.38
CA GLU A 394 12.29 1.99 -23.12
C GLU A 394 13.45 2.99 -22.93
N ILE A 395 13.41 3.71 -21.82
CA ILE A 395 14.48 4.63 -21.40
C ILE A 395 15.14 4.05 -20.16
N ILE A 396 16.46 3.93 -20.21
CA ILE A 396 17.27 3.28 -19.19
C ILE A 396 18.40 4.20 -18.75
N TYR A 397 18.63 4.31 -17.44
CA TYR A 397 19.86 4.82 -16.87
C TYR A 397 20.78 3.67 -16.47
N ASP A 398 21.98 3.63 -17.05
CA ASP A 398 23.03 2.69 -16.65
C ASP A 398 23.88 3.33 -15.54
N ILE A 399 23.77 2.79 -14.33
CA ILE A 399 24.42 3.34 -13.13
C ILE A 399 25.95 3.25 -13.25
N ARG A 400 26.48 2.25 -13.96
CA ARG A 400 27.93 2.05 -14.06
C ARG A 400 28.55 3.03 -15.04
N SER A 401 27.95 3.17 -16.22
CA SER A 401 28.44 4.12 -17.22
C SER A 401 27.97 5.56 -16.97
N GLN A 402 26.98 5.75 -16.10
CA GLN A 402 26.29 7.03 -15.88
C GLN A 402 25.70 7.62 -17.17
N ARG A 403 25.20 6.74 -18.05
CA ARG A 403 24.63 7.13 -19.35
C ARG A 403 23.17 6.74 -19.44
N TYR A 404 22.42 7.57 -20.14
CA TYR A 404 21.05 7.28 -20.53
C TYR A 404 21.06 6.60 -21.89
N SER A 405 20.18 5.63 -22.07
CA SER A 405 19.95 5.02 -23.37
C SER A 405 18.47 4.87 -23.64
N MET A 406 18.10 5.04 -24.89
CA MET A 406 16.75 4.91 -25.39
C MET A 406 16.71 3.78 -26.43
N GLN A 407 15.71 2.93 -26.32
CA GLN A 407 15.33 1.98 -27.36
C GLN A 407 13.88 2.24 -27.74
N SER A 408 13.64 2.44 -29.04
CA SER A 408 12.29 2.62 -29.59
C SER A 408 12.09 1.70 -30.79
N GLN A 409 10.84 1.32 -31.08
CA GLN A 409 10.54 0.50 -32.26
C GLN A 409 10.98 1.23 -33.54
N GLY A 410 11.87 0.60 -34.31
CA GLY A 410 12.34 1.13 -35.58
C GLY A 410 13.40 2.24 -35.49
N VAL A 411 13.93 2.55 -34.29
CA VAL A 411 15.02 3.51 -34.11
C VAL A 411 16.23 2.82 -33.47
N ASP A 412 17.42 3.07 -34.03
CA ASP A 412 18.67 2.60 -33.44
C ASP A 412 18.83 3.12 -32.01
N ARG A 413 19.51 2.32 -31.18
CA ARG A 413 19.70 2.64 -29.76
C ARG A 413 20.47 3.96 -29.61
N ALA A 414 19.79 5.01 -29.16
CA ALA A 414 20.42 6.28 -28.82
C ALA A 414 21.01 6.22 -27.41
N SER A 415 22.14 6.91 -27.18
CA SER A 415 22.71 7.08 -25.84
C SER A 415 23.24 8.49 -25.64
N SER A 416 23.06 9.04 -24.45
CA SER A 416 23.59 10.35 -24.07
C SER A 416 24.03 10.38 -22.60
N ASP A 417 24.87 11.36 -22.27
CA ASP A 417 25.26 11.68 -20.89
C ASP A 417 24.17 12.49 -20.16
N SER A 418 23.29 13.20 -20.90
CA SER A 418 22.10 13.86 -20.37
C SER A 418 20.82 13.13 -20.79
N LEU A 419 19.82 13.14 -19.91
CA LEU A 419 18.49 12.62 -20.23
C LEU A 419 17.81 13.52 -21.29
N SER A 420 17.94 14.84 -21.18
CA SER A 420 17.30 15.82 -22.07
C SER A 420 17.77 15.77 -23.53
N ASP A 421 18.92 15.16 -23.80
CA ASP A 421 19.49 15.02 -25.15
C ASP A 421 18.92 13.80 -25.91
N LEU A 422 18.11 12.94 -25.29
CA LEU A 422 17.54 11.79 -25.97
C LEU A 422 16.49 12.25 -27.01
N PRO A 423 16.53 11.74 -28.25
CA PRO A 423 15.64 12.17 -29.33
C PRO A 423 14.25 11.52 -29.19
N ILE A 424 13.49 11.94 -28.20
CA ILE A 424 12.16 11.38 -27.93
C ILE A 424 11.12 12.09 -28.78
N LEU A 425 10.37 11.29 -29.52
CA LEU A 425 9.15 11.75 -30.16
C LEU A 425 8.08 11.91 -29.07
N GLU A 426 7.53 13.11 -28.88
CA GLU A 426 6.43 13.35 -27.92
C GLU A 426 5.27 12.36 -28.10
N GLN A 427 5.06 11.88 -29.33
CA GLN A 427 4.05 10.87 -29.65
C GLN A 427 4.30 9.52 -28.98
N SER A 428 5.56 9.16 -28.71
CA SER A 428 5.95 7.93 -28.00
C SER A 428 5.73 8.03 -26.48
N LEU A 429 5.42 9.24 -25.98
CA LEU A 429 5.02 9.51 -24.59
C LEU A 429 3.49 9.69 -24.48
N LYS A 430 2.72 9.33 -25.52
CA LYS A 430 1.25 9.45 -25.50
C LYS A 430 0.63 8.69 -24.33
N LEU A 431 -0.47 9.27 -23.86
CA LEU A 431 -1.26 8.83 -22.71
C LEU A 431 -1.52 7.33 -22.74
N SER A 432 -1.15 6.72 -21.63
CA SER A 432 -1.52 5.37 -21.27
C SER A 432 -3.08 5.29 -21.12
N ALA A 433 -3.71 4.12 -21.28
CA ALA A 433 -5.17 3.98 -21.08
C ALA A 433 -5.61 4.38 -19.65
N ILE A 434 -4.69 4.37 -18.68
CA ILE A 434 -4.91 4.84 -17.30
C ILE A 434 -4.72 6.36 -17.13
N GLY A 435 -4.49 7.13 -18.21
CA GLY A 435 -4.42 8.58 -18.16
C GLY A 435 -3.15 9.14 -17.52
N PHE A 436 -2.08 8.34 -17.46
CA PHE A 436 -0.79 8.78 -16.94
C PHE A 436 -0.06 9.63 -17.99
N ASP A 437 0.18 10.90 -17.66
CA ASP A 437 0.93 11.83 -18.50
C ASP A 437 2.44 11.54 -18.40
N LEU A 438 2.89 10.57 -19.19
CA LEU A 438 4.29 10.20 -19.30
C LEU A 438 5.17 11.35 -19.80
N ALA A 439 4.61 12.31 -20.56
CA ALA A 439 5.33 13.47 -21.05
C ALA A 439 5.63 14.46 -19.93
N ASP A 440 4.64 14.77 -19.08
CA ASP A 440 4.86 15.57 -17.88
C ASP A 440 5.89 14.93 -16.94
N TYR A 441 5.73 13.62 -16.67
CA TYR A 441 6.69 12.84 -15.88
C TYR A 441 8.11 12.98 -16.43
N TYR A 442 8.29 12.74 -17.74
CA TYR A 442 9.58 12.77 -18.40
C TYR A 442 10.22 14.16 -18.34
N LYS A 443 9.46 15.19 -18.73
CA LYS A 443 9.92 16.57 -18.77
C LYS A 443 10.34 17.05 -17.38
N THR A 444 9.51 16.77 -16.37
CA THR A 444 9.80 17.12 -14.99
C THR A 444 11.06 16.39 -14.51
N LEU A 445 11.20 15.09 -14.80
CA LEU A 445 12.39 14.33 -14.43
C LEU A 445 13.66 14.89 -15.07
N CYS A 446 13.64 15.24 -16.37
CA CYS A 446 14.78 15.86 -17.05
C CYS A 446 15.22 17.15 -16.35
N GLN A 447 14.26 18.06 -16.13
CA GLN A 447 14.53 19.36 -15.49
C GLN A 447 15.15 19.21 -14.11
N LYS A 448 14.70 18.21 -13.32
CA LYS A 448 15.23 18.00 -11.97
C LYS A 448 16.56 17.25 -11.97
N LEU A 449 16.79 16.33 -12.90
CA LEU A 449 18.06 15.60 -13.01
C LEU A 449 19.22 16.50 -13.47
N GLU A 450 18.95 17.56 -14.23
CA GLU A 450 19.95 18.58 -14.60
C GLU A 450 20.54 19.32 -13.39
N LEU A 451 19.93 19.19 -12.20
CA LEU A 451 20.43 19.74 -10.95
C LEU A 451 21.44 18.81 -10.23
N LEU A 452 21.62 17.54 -10.65
CA LEU A 452 22.60 16.56 -10.11
C LEU A 452 23.92 16.58 -10.88
#